data_AF-A0A8C1BC37-F1
#
_entry.id   AF-A0A8C1BC37-F1
#
_cell.length_a   1.000
_cell.length_b   1.000
_cell.length_c   1.000
_cell.angle_alpha   90.00
_cell.angle_beta   90.00
_cell.angle_gamma   90.00
#
_symmetry.space_group_name_H-M   'P 1'
#
loop_
_entity.id
_entity.type
_entity.pdbx_description
1 polymer ?
#
loop_
_entity_poly.entity_id
_entity_poly.type
_entity_poly.pdbx_seq_one_letter_code
_entity_poly.pdbx_strand_id
1 'polypeptide(L)'
;SFLFFLALPLVIVTQIPSVKMVQIGQEVRINCKTSSSVYGGNYLAWYLQKPGEAPKLLIYTATNRYTGTPSRFSGSGSNNHGTDFTLTISGVQTEDTGDYYCLSAHVINSKDVFTQ
;
A
#
# COMPACT_ATOMS: atom_id res chain seq x y z
N SER A 1 4.61 37.51 -13.35
CA SER A 1 4.95 36.48 -12.34
C SER A 1 5.30 35.21 -13.10
N PHE A 2 6.52 34.70 -12.96
CA PHE A 2 6.95 33.46 -13.63
C PHE A 2 6.77 32.29 -12.65
N LEU A 3 5.89 31.36 -12.98
CA LEU A 3 5.77 30.07 -12.30
C LEU A 3 6.82 29.12 -12.88
N PHE A 4 7.88 28.84 -12.12
CA PHE A 4 8.75 27.71 -12.41
C PHE A 4 8.07 26.44 -11.90
N PHE A 5 7.54 25.63 -12.82
CA PHE A 5 7.27 24.23 -12.51
C PHE A 5 8.56 23.44 -12.75
N LEU A 6 9.33 23.20 -11.69
CA LEU A 6 10.25 22.07 -11.69
C LEU A 6 9.37 20.82 -11.64
N ALA A 7 9.05 20.23 -12.79
CA ALA A 7 8.39 18.94 -12.84
C ALA A 7 9.38 17.88 -12.35
N LEU A 8 9.39 17.63 -11.03
CA LEU A 8 9.86 16.35 -10.52
C LEU A 8 9.01 15.25 -11.18
N PRO A 9 9.57 14.09 -11.54
CA PRO A 9 8.75 12.96 -11.92
C PRO A 9 7.85 12.60 -10.73
N LEU A 10 6.57 12.94 -10.82
CA LEU A 10 5.60 12.67 -9.77
C LEU A 10 5.08 11.25 -9.93
N VAL A 11 5.37 10.40 -8.96
CA VAL A 11 4.64 9.13 -8.79
C VAL A 11 3.36 9.43 -8.00
N ILE A 12 2.23 8.92 -8.49
CA ILE A 12 0.94 9.05 -7.85
C ILE A 12 0.55 7.69 -7.28
N VAL A 13 0.13 7.67 -6.02
CA VAL A 13 -0.44 6.50 -5.34
C VAL A 13 -1.92 6.76 -5.11
N THR A 14 -2.74 5.81 -5.55
CA THR A 14 -4.20 5.88 -5.41
C THR A 14 -4.68 4.67 -4.63
N GLN A 15 -5.29 4.91 -3.47
CA GLN A 15 -5.88 3.86 -2.65
C GLN A 15 -7.42 3.87 -2.72
N ILE A 16 -8.02 2.70 -2.89
CA ILE A 16 -9.47 2.54 -3.01
C ILE A 16 -9.91 1.30 -2.21
N PRO A 17 -10.98 1.39 -1.40
CA PRO A 17 -11.77 2.58 -1.09
C PRO A 17 -11.03 3.54 -0.13
N SER A 18 -11.40 4.83 -0.13
CA SER A 18 -10.86 5.80 0.83
C SER A 18 -11.39 5.58 2.25
N VAL A 19 -12.66 5.15 2.37
CA VAL A 19 -13.29 4.76 3.63
C VAL A 19 -14.17 3.54 3.37
N LYS A 20 -14.13 2.56 4.27
CA LYS A 20 -14.99 1.38 4.20
C LYS A 20 -15.40 0.94 5.59
N MET A 21 -16.71 0.76 5.78
CA MET A 21 -17.25 0.04 6.93
C MET A 21 -17.43 -1.44 6.54
N VAL A 22 -16.97 -2.34 7.40
CA VAL A 22 -16.97 -3.79 7.16
C VAL A 22 -17.44 -4.47 8.43
N GLN A 23 -18.30 -5.48 8.30
CA GLN A 23 -18.76 -6.25 9.45
C GLN A 23 -17.69 -7.26 9.87
N ILE A 24 -17.68 -7.60 11.17
CA ILE A 24 -16.79 -8.64 11.70
C ILE A 24 -17.01 -9.95 10.94
N GLY A 25 -15.92 -10.64 10.61
CA GLY A 25 -15.92 -11.89 9.86
C GLY A 25 -16.07 -11.73 8.35
N GLN A 26 -16.37 -10.53 7.84
CA GLN A 26 -16.39 -10.28 6.39
C GLN A 26 -14.98 -10.07 5.84
N GLU A 27 -14.87 -10.27 4.53
CA GLU A 27 -13.67 -9.96 3.78
C GLU A 27 -13.66 -8.49 3.33
N VAL A 28 -12.48 -7.86 3.37
CA VAL A 28 -12.24 -6.56 2.75
C VAL A 28 -11.00 -6.60 1.86
N ARG A 29 -11.08 -5.86 0.76
CA ARG A 29 -9.97 -5.60 -0.16
C ARG A 29 -9.69 -4.12 -0.23
N ILE A 30 -8.42 -3.77 -0.08
CA ILE A 30 -7.89 -2.41 -0.24
C ILE A 30 -6.94 -2.44 -1.43
N ASN A 31 -7.25 -1.66 -2.46
CA ASN A 31 -6.46 -1.60 -3.67
C ASN A 31 -5.52 -0.40 -3.61
N CYS A 32 -4.30 -0.59 -4.10
CA CYS A 32 -3.28 0.43 -4.26
C CYS A 32 -2.82 0.42 -5.71
N LYS A 33 -3.01 1.54 -6.41
CA LYS A 33 -2.57 1.73 -7.79
C LYS A 33 -1.51 2.82 -7.84
N THR A 34 -0.38 2.53 -8.48
CA THR A 34 0.70 3.50 -8.70
C THR A 34 0.74 3.93 -10.17
N SER A 35 1.11 5.18 -10.44
CA SER A 35 1.20 5.72 -11.81
C SER A 35 2.41 5.20 -12.60
N SER A 36 3.34 4.51 -11.95
CA SER A 36 4.57 3.99 -12.54
C SER A 36 4.95 2.70 -11.84
N SER A 37 5.63 1.79 -12.55
CA SER A 37 6.03 0.52 -11.96
C SER A 37 6.83 0.74 -10.68
N VAL A 38 6.47 -0.01 -9.65
CA VAL A 38 7.25 -0.15 -8.42
C VAL A 38 8.60 -0.81 -8.77
N TYR A 39 9.65 -0.43 -8.04
CA TYR A 39 10.98 -1.00 -8.16
C TYR A 39 10.93 -2.53 -7.98
N GLY A 40 11.61 -3.26 -8.87
CA GLY A 40 11.58 -4.72 -8.90
C GLY A 40 10.18 -5.34 -9.12
N GLY A 41 9.17 -4.54 -9.45
CA GLY A 41 7.78 -4.96 -9.59
C GLY A 41 7.05 -5.21 -8.27
N ASN A 42 7.75 -5.33 -7.15
CA ASN A 42 7.16 -5.77 -5.89
C ASN A 42 7.61 -5.01 -4.65
N TYR A 43 8.46 -3.97 -4.74
CA TYR A 43 8.89 -3.15 -3.59
C TYR A 43 7.77 -2.24 -3.06
N LEU A 44 6.72 -2.87 -2.56
CA LEU A 44 5.59 -2.26 -1.91
C LEU A 44 5.35 -2.93 -0.56
N ALA A 45 4.98 -2.12 0.42
CA ALA A 45 4.64 -2.57 1.76
C ALA A 45 3.27 -2.02 2.18
N TRP A 46 2.54 -2.79 2.96
CA TRP A 46 1.27 -2.40 3.57
C TRP A 46 1.46 -2.15 5.06
N TYR A 47 0.93 -1.03 5.54
CA TYR A 47 0.95 -0.63 6.95
C TYR A 47 -0.47 -0.44 7.47
N LEU A 48 -0.65 -0.73 8.76
CA LEU A 48 -1.81 -0.32 9.55
C LEU A 48 -1.35 0.72 10.57
N GLN A 49 -2.02 1.86 10.62
CA GLN A 49 -1.84 2.87 11.64
C GLN A 49 -3.12 3.00 12.47
N LYS A 50 -2.98 2.83 13.79
CA LYS A 50 -4.07 3.09 14.73
C LYS A 50 -3.95 4.52 15.29
N PRO A 51 -5.05 5.13 15.73
CA PRO A 51 -5.00 6.45 16.36
C PRO A 51 -4.00 6.49 17.52
N GLY A 52 -3.00 7.38 17.42
CA GLY A 52 -1.97 7.54 18.45
C GLY A 52 -0.84 6.51 18.44
N GLU A 53 -0.84 5.56 17.50
CA GLU A 53 0.21 4.55 17.35
C GLU A 53 1.10 4.81 16.12
N ALA A 54 2.33 4.28 16.16
CA ALA A 54 3.20 4.27 15.01
C ALA A 54 2.68 3.27 13.94
N PRO A 55 2.89 3.53 12.64
CA PRO A 55 2.52 2.59 11.58
C PRO A 55 3.17 1.22 11.79
N LYS A 56 2.35 0.16 11.77
CA LYS A 56 2.79 -1.23 11.89
C LYS A 56 2.82 -1.90 10.52
N LEU A 57 3.97 -2.50 10.18
CA LEU A 57 4.13 -3.26 8.94
C LEU A 57 3.27 -4.54 8.96
N LEU A 58 2.47 -4.74 7.91
CA LEU A 58 1.61 -5.91 7.73
C LEU A 58 2.19 -6.87 6.68
N ILE A 59 2.44 -6.35 5.48
CA ILE A 59 2.92 -7.07 4.30
C ILE A 59 4.10 -6.28 3.70
N TYR A 60 5.14 -6.97 3.24
CA TYR A 60 6.27 -6.39 2.51
C TYR A 60 6.52 -7.14 1.21
N THR A 61 7.29 -6.53 0.30
CA THR A 61 7.55 -7.11 -1.04
C THR A 61 6.27 -7.57 -1.76
N ALA A 62 5.22 -6.76 -1.65
CA ALA A 62 3.85 -6.97 -2.15
C ALA A 62 3.06 -8.16 -1.58
N THR A 63 3.69 -9.28 -1.27
CA THR A 63 3.01 -10.55 -0.92
C THR A 63 3.49 -11.19 0.38
N ASN A 64 4.66 -10.82 0.89
CA ASN A 64 5.24 -11.45 2.08
C ASN A 64 4.63 -10.87 3.35
N ARG A 65 3.94 -11.72 4.12
CA ARG A 65 3.35 -11.32 5.39
C ARG A 65 4.43 -11.17 6.47
N TYR A 66 4.44 -10.02 7.15
CA TYR A 66 5.37 -9.76 8.23
C TYR A 66 5.09 -10.66 9.45
N THR A 67 6.13 -11.00 10.21
CA THR A 67 6.01 -11.85 11.39
C THR A 67 5.09 -11.20 12.44
N GLY A 68 4.14 -11.97 12.97
CA GLY A 68 3.14 -11.48 13.93
C GLY A 68 1.91 -10.82 13.29
N THR A 69 1.86 -10.70 11.96
CA THR A 69 0.64 -10.33 11.24
C THR A 69 -0.29 -11.56 11.15
N PRO A 70 -1.59 -11.44 11.52
CA PRO A 70 -2.52 -12.57 11.48
C PRO A 70 -2.65 -13.22 10.10
N SER A 71 -2.92 -14.53 10.07
CA SER A 71 -2.98 -15.29 8.82
C SER A 71 -4.09 -14.87 7.86
N ARG A 72 -5.12 -14.19 8.38
CA ARG A 72 -6.22 -13.57 7.62
C ARG A 72 -5.79 -12.44 6.69
N PHE A 73 -4.60 -11.87 6.89
CA PHE A 73 -4.03 -10.85 6.01
C PHE A 73 -3.23 -11.50 4.87
N SER A 74 -3.42 -10.99 3.66
CA SER A 74 -2.61 -11.33 2.49
C SER A 74 -2.44 -10.14 1.55
N GLY A 75 -1.29 -10.05 0.90
CA GLY A 75 -1.05 -9.09 -0.17
C GLY A 75 -0.97 -9.77 -1.53
N SER A 76 -1.36 -9.06 -2.58
CA SER A 76 -1.22 -9.48 -3.97
C SER A 76 -0.79 -8.30 -4.84
N GLY A 77 -0.24 -8.59 -6.02
CA GLY A 77 0.23 -7.60 -6.99
C GLY A 77 1.15 -8.21 -8.04
N SER A 78 1.42 -7.46 -9.11
CA SER A 78 2.07 -7.97 -10.32
C SER A 78 3.61 -7.91 -10.26
N ASN A 79 4.23 -9.00 -10.67
CA ASN A 79 5.66 -9.19 -10.91
C ASN A 79 6.15 -8.62 -12.26
N ASN A 80 5.25 -8.28 -13.20
CA ASN A 80 5.63 -7.85 -14.56
C ASN A 80 5.33 -6.38 -14.84
N HIS A 81 4.27 -5.84 -14.22
CA HIS A 81 3.85 -4.44 -14.31
C HIS A 81 3.37 -4.03 -12.91
N GLY A 82 4.33 -3.83 -12.00
CA GLY A 82 4.07 -3.60 -10.57
C GLY A 82 3.39 -2.26 -10.30
N THR A 83 2.17 -2.07 -10.80
CA THR A 83 1.37 -0.86 -10.65
C THR A 83 0.11 -1.10 -9.83
N ASP A 84 -0.40 -2.33 -9.79
CA ASP A 84 -1.66 -2.67 -9.16
C ASP A 84 -1.43 -3.70 -8.06
N PHE A 85 -1.84 -3.36 -6.84
CA PHE A 85 -1.64 -4.14 -5.62
C PHE A 85 -2.91 -4.18 -4.80
N THR A 86 -3.11 -5.26 -4.05
CA THR A 86 -4.26 -5.42 -3.17
C THR A 86 -3.84 -5.99 -1.82
N LEU A 87 -4.33 -5.38 -0.73
CA LEU A 87 -4.38 -6.00 0.59
C LEU A 87 -5.74 -6.66 0.77
N THR A 88 -5.76 -7.92 1.17
CA THR A 88 -6.97 -8.65 1.52
C THR A 88 -6.94 -9.03 2.99
N ILE A 89 -8.06 -8.81 3.68
CA ILE A 89 -8.31 -9.28 5.05
C ILE A 89 -9.54 -10.17 4.98
N SER A 90 -9.38 -11.49 5.10
CA SER A 90 -10.46 -12.47 4.82
C SER A 90 -11.46 -12.70 5.96
N GLY A 91 -11.25 -12.05 7.11
CA GLY A 91 -12.14 -12.17 8.27
C GLY A 91 -11.85 -11.05 9.25
N VAL A 92 -12.36 -9.86 8.95
CA VAL A 92 -12.12 -8.63 9.71
C VAL A 92 -12.51 -8.82 11.18
N GLN A 93 -11.68 -8.31 12.08
CA GLN A 93 -11.88 -8.31 13.52
C GLN A 93 -11.89 -6.87 14.08
N THR A 94 -12.31 -6.69 15.32
CA THR A 94 -12.41 -5.34 15.91
C THR A 94 -11.05 -4.64 15.99
N GLU A 95 -9.98 -5.38 16.23
CA GLU A 95 -8.63 -4.85 16.28
C GLU A 95 -8.05 -4.44 14.91
N ASP A 96 -8.73 -4.75 13.80
CA ASP A 96 -8.32 -4.38 12.44
C ASP A 96 -8.75 -2.93 12.09
N THR A 97 -9.41 -2.23 13.00
CA THR A 97 -9.80 -0.82 12.82
C THR A 97 -8.57 0.09 12.81
N GLY A 98 -8.41 0.88 11.75
CA GLY A 98 -7.37 1.89 11.61
C GLY A 98 -7.19 2.33 10.16
N ASP A 99 -6.19 3.16 9.93
CA ASP A 99 -5.83 3.66 8.60
C ASP A 99 -4.83 2.70 7.94
N TYR A 100 -5.06 2.41 6.66
CA TYR A 100 -4.23 1.49 5.88
C TYR A 100 -3.49 2.24 4.79
N TYR A 101 -2.20 1.97 4.67
CA TYR A 101 -1.34 2.64 3.71
C TYR A 101 -0.46 1.65 2.94
N CYS A 102 -0.46 1.76 1.62
CA CYS A 102 0.57 1.20 0.77
C CYS A 102 1.72 2.20 0.62
N LEU A 103 2.95 1.74 0.83
CA LEU A 103 4.17 2.51 0.59
C LEU A 103 4.96 1.81 -0.52
N SER A 104 5.29 2.52 -1.58
CA SER A 104 6.05 1.97 -2.71
C SER A 104 7.38 2.70 -2.93
N ALA A 105 8.37 1.95 -3.38
CA ALA A 105 9.66 2.47 -3.85
C ALA A 105 9.70 2.43 -5.39
N HIS A 106 10.21 3.50 -6.00
CA HIS A 106 10.36 3.63 -7.44
C HIS A 106 11.76 4.11 -7.78
N VAL A 107 12.27 3.73 -8.95
CA VAL A 107 13.49 4.30 -9.53
C VAL A 107 13.07 5.08 -10.76
N ILE A 108 13.07 6.42 -10.67
CA ILE A 108 12.69 7.30 -11.78
C ILE A 108 13.87 8.21 -12.11
N ASN A 109 14.27 8.24 -13.39
CA ASN A 109 15.43 9.01 -13.86
C ASN A 109 16.69 8.77 -12.99
N SER A 110 16.92 7.51 -12.62
CA SER A 110 18.05 7.07 -11.77
C SER A 110 18.04 7.63 -10.34
N LYS A 111 16.86 8.01 -9.82
CA LYS A 111 16.67 8.45 -8.43
C LYS A 111 15.65 7.57 -7.72
N ASP A 112 15.94 7.24 -6.45
CA ASP A 112 14.99 6.56 -5.57
C ASP A 112 13.88 7.51 -5.12
N VAL A 113 12.64 7.06 -5.25
CA VAL A 113 11.43 7.80 -4.87
C VAL A 113 10.57 6.90 -4.00
N PHE A 114 10.18 7.40 -2.82
CA PHE A 114 9.26 6.74 -1.90
C PHE A 114 7.94 7.50 -1.88
N THR A 115 6.82 6.80 -1.97
CA THR A 115 5.49 7.42 -2.00
C THR A 115 4.44 6.55 -1.31
N GLN A 116 3.48 7.20 -0.66
CA GLN A 116 2.39 6.62 0.11
C GLN A 116 1.07 7.34 -0.22
#